data_AF-A0A5S9ML12-F1
#
_entry.id   AF-A0A5S9ML12-F1
#
_cell.length_a   1.000
_cell.length_b   1.000
_cell.length_c   1.000
_cell.angle_alpha   90.00
_cell.angle_beta   90.00
_cell.angle_gamma   90.00
#
_symmetry.space_group_name_H-M   'P 1'
#
loop_
_entity.id
_entity.type
_entity.pdbx_description
1 polymer ?
#
loop_
_entity_poly.entity_id
_entity_poly.type
_entity_poly.pdbx_seq_one_letter_code
_entity_poly.pdbx_strand_id
1 'polypeptide(L)'
;MKKKETPASVPPQFARNKMKKSFGQVPNTSYYELGSLQIQKVNGEYVYIAPVEFSDFFKWIRAGSTPGYFTLSATDSSANPKFVKTEMVYTPSSYFNKEIERHIRLQYPDLIFFYGGTQLEINDDGKPYYIQTYGDFISARNGFKASGVVVVDAKTGATKKYALDQVPAFIDGAVSPEAVSLQNSYFGNYIHGFWNSMFGKSDVKLPSDEGTEANVSPVFDSKGDMYYFTDFTSPKEGVDSMLGYALTNARTGKATYYTGNLEESYMDSQGALQIIEKRFIEKKWKGRMPILYNFYGEASWLTPVLDSNGFLQNYFIVSAANPEIAAYASTPNEALRAYKTAQKKAAVPLTVPLSRKRKKRQGRSNESTKKRPVIIQPSPSC
;
A
#
# COMPACT_ATOMS: atom_id res chain seq x y z
N MET A 1 11.21 18.60 -7.24
CA MET A 1 11.32 17.80 -6.00
C MET A 1 12.57 18.22 -5.25
N LYS A 2 12.42 18.76 -4.03
CA LYS A 2 13.51 18.83 -3.05
C LYS A 2 13.77 17.40 -2.52
N LYS A 3 15.01 17.15 -2.11
CA LYS A 3 15.72 15.87 -2.10
C LYS A 3 15.55 15.04 -0.79
N LYS A 4 14.35 14.87 -0.21
CA LYS A 4 14.30 14.25 1.14
C LYS A 4 13.13 13.35 1.54
N GLU A 5 12.26 12.95 0.63
CA GLU A 5 11.20 11.98 0.95
C GLU A 5 11.32 10.81 -0.01
N THR A 6 11.91 9.72 0.46
CA THR A 6 11.94 8.45 -0.26
C THR A 6 10.65 7.72 0.10
N PRO A 7 9.73 7.47 -0.84
CA PRO A 7 8.52 6.71 -0.54
C PRO A 7 8.90 5.30 -0.07
N ALA A 8 8.03 4.67 0.72
CA ALA A 8 8.19 3.27 1.10
C ALA A 8 8.35 2.42 -0.18
N SER A 9 9.56 1.95 -0.42
CA SER A 9 9.96 1.29 -1.68
C SER A 9 10.29 -0.18 -1.47
N VAL A 10 10.36 -0.64 -0.23
CA VAL A 10 10.66 -2.03 0.10
C VAL A 10 9.37 -2.84 0.06
N PRO A 11 9.27 -3.91 -0.75
CA PRO A 11 8.05 -4.72 -0.82
C PRO A 11 7.82 -5.52 0.47
N PRO A 12 6.57 -5.68 0.94
CA PRO A 12 6.23 -6.46 2.13
C PRO A 12 6.76 -7.90 2.10
N GLN A 13 6.64 -8.58 0.95
CA GLN A 13 7.14 -9.95 0.80
C GLN A 13 8.67 -10.03 0.97
N PHE A 14 9.41 -9.05 0.44
CA PHE A 14 10.86 -8.98 0.58
C PHE A 14 11.26 -8.72 2.04
N ALA A 15 10.58 -7.79 2.70
CA ALA A 15 10.76 -7.50 4.12
C ALA A 15 10.53 -8.75 4.98
N ARG A 16 9.42 -9.46 4.74
CA ARG A 16 9.08 -10.71 5.44
C ARG A 16 10.15 -11.79 5.22
N ASN A 17 10.63 -11.96 3.99
CA ASN A 17 11.69 -12.93 3.69
C ASN A 17 13.00 -12.60 4.40
N LYS A 18 13.39 -11.33 4.47
CA LYS A 18 14.56 -10.88 5.26
C LYS A 18 14.37 -11.19 6.74
N MET A 19 13.21 -10.84 7.32
CA MET A 19 12.92 -11.11 8.73
C MET A 19 12.94 -12.61 9.04
N LYS A 20 12.39 -13.46 8.17
CA LYS A 20 12.46 -14.93 8.31
C LYS A 20 13.90 -15.45 8.30
N LYS A 21 14.77 -14.89 7.46
CA LYS A 21 16.22 -15.24 7.47
C LYS A 21 16.90 -14.79 8.77
N SER A 22 16.52 -13.64 9.30
CA SER A 22 17.02 -13.12 10.58
C SER A 22 16.35 -13.74 11.81
N PHE A 23 15.39 -14.66 11.63
CA PHE A 23 14.64 -15.27 12.73
C PHE A 23 15.53 -16.11 13.67
N GLY A 24 16.71 -16.53 13.22
CA GLY A 24 17.74 -17.16 14.06
C GLY A 24 18.21 -16.30 15.25
N GLN A 25 17.92 -14.99 15.25
CA GLN A 25 18.22 -14.09 16.37
C GLN A 25 17.24 -14.25 17.56
N VAL A 26 16.08 -14.89 17.35
CA VAL A 26 15.06 -15.09 18.38
C VAL A 26 15.49 -16.20 19.33
N PRO A 27 15.41 -15.99 20.66
CA PRO A 27 15.68 -17.08 21.61
C PRO A 27 14.62 -18.18 21.48
N ASN A 28 15.03 -19.45 21.56
CA ASN A 28 14.13 -20.61 21.44
C ASN A 28 13.25 -20.57 20.19
N THR A 29 13.85 -20.32 19.02
CA THR A 29 13.16 -20.20 17.72
C THR A 29 12.13 -21.29 17.44
N SER A 30 12.33 -22.51 17.95
CA SER A 30 11.40 -23.62 17.77
C SER A 30 10.01 -23.39 18.37
N TYR A 31 9.87 -22.44 19.32
CA TYR A 31 8.60 -22.12 19.97
C TYR A 31 7.78 -21.08 19.23
N TYR A 32 8.39 -20.40 18.26
CA TYR A 32 7.83 -19.20 17.69
C TYR A 32 7.85 -19.19 16.17
N GLU A 33 6.99 -18.34 15.62
CA GLU A 33 6.94 -18.02 14.21
C GLU A 33 6.82 -16.51 13.99
N LEU A 34 7.01 -16.09 12.74
CA LEU A 34 6.89 -14.68 12.36
C LEU A 34 5.43 -14.38 12.03
N GLY A 35 4.81 -13.52 12.84
CA GLY A 35 3.43 -13.09 12.69
C GLY A 35 3.19 -12.16 11.49
N SER A 36 2.06 -11.45 11.54
CA SER A 36 1.63 -10.55 10.47
C SER A 36 2.53 -9.33 10.35
N LEU A 37 3.05 -9.08 9.16
CA LEU A 37 3.86 -7.89 8.85
C LEU A 37 2.92 -6.69 8.70
N GLN A 38 3.27 -5.58 9.33
CA GLN A 38 2.55 -4.30 9.25
C GLN A 38 3.55 -3.18 8.99
N ILE A 39 3.12 -2.08 8.38
CA ILE A 39 3.93 -0.89 8.15
C ILE A 39 3.42 0.28 8.99
N GLN A 40 4.32 1.03 9.59
CA GLN A 40 4.00 2.23 10.36
C GLN A 40 5.16 3.23 10.32
N LYS A 41 4.91 4.45 10.77
CA LYS A 41 5.89 5.52 10.91
C LYS A 41 6.31 5.65 12.36
N VAL A 42 7.59 5.45 12.64
CA VAL A 42 8.17 5.51 13.99
C VAL A 42 9.33 6.50 13.97
N ASN A 43 9.31 7.51 14.85
CA ASN A 43 10.34 8.54 14.89
C ASN A 43 10.64 9.21 13.52
N GLY A 44 9.64 9.30 12.64
CA GLY A 44 9.78 9.87 11.30
C GLY A 44 10.38 8.94 10.23
N GLU A 45 10.67 7.69 10.58
CA GLU A 45 11.10 6.64 9.64
C GLU A 45 9.96 5.66 9.37
N TYR A 46 9.79 5.23 8.12
CA TYR A 46 8.84 4.19 7.77
C TYR A 46 9.45 2.82 8.05
N VAL A 47 8.81 2.04 8.92
CA VAL A 47 9.30 0.75 9.38
C VAL A 47 8.23 -0.32 9.20
N TYR A 48 8.66 -1.48 8.73
CA TYR A 48 7.90 -2.72 8.83
C TYR A 48 8.13 -3.35 10.19
N ILE A 49 7.04 -3.77 10.82
CA ILE A 49 7.04 -4.49 12.10
C ILE A 49 6.35 -5.83 11.92
N ALA A 50 6.95 -6.86 12.51
CA ALA A 50 6.36 -8.18 12.57
C ALA A 50 6.52 -8.76 13.99
N PRO A 51 5.42 -9.08 14.68
CA PRO A 51 5.49 -9.74 15.98
C PRO A 51 6.11 -11.13 15.85
N VAL A 52 6.79 -11.56 16.91
CA VAL A 52 7.08 -12.98 17.12
C VAL A 52 5.88 -13.59 17.82
N GLU A 53 5.33 -14.63 17.23
CA GLU A 53 4.09 -15.29 17.65
C GLU A 53 4.35 -16.73 18.05
N PHE A 54 3.48 -17.32 18.89
CA PHE A 54 3.60 -18.73 19.25
C PHE A 54 3.21 -19.61 18.08
N SER A 55 4.01 -20.64 17.78
CA SER A 55 3.64 -21.54 16.69
C SER A 55 2.53 -22.53 17.07
N ASP A 56 2.42 -22.90 18.36
CA ASP A 56 1.47 -23.93 18.81
C ASP A 56 1.06 -23.74 20.28
N PHE A 57 -0.07 -24.32 20.65
CA PHE A 57 -0.60 -24.36 22.03
C PHE A 57 0.40 -24.84 23.07
N PHE A 58 1.09 -25.96 22.82
CA PHE A 58 2.06 -26.50 23.77
C PHE A 58 3.30 -25.60 23.92
N LYS A 59 3.69 -24.91 22.84
CA LYS A 59 4.79 -23.94 22.88
C LYS A 59 4.39 -22.72 23.70
N TRP A 60 3.15 -22.24 23.54
CA TRP A 60 2.58 -21.18 24.38
C TRP A 60 2.58 -21.55 25.87
N ILE A 61 2.13 -22.75 26.25
CA ILE A 61 2.16 -23.19 27.67
C ILE A 61 3.59 -23.20 28.23
N ARG A 62 4.57 -23.67 27.45
CA ARG A 62 5.98 -23.77 27.90
C ARG A 62 6.67 -22.42 27.99
N ALA A 63 6.42 -21.54 27.04
CA ALA A 63 7.10 -20.24 26.94
C ALA A 63 6.43 -19.15 27.79
N GLY A 64 5.10 -19.14 27.89
CA GLY A 64 4.32 -18.21 28.71
C GLY A 64 4.22 -16.77 28.16
N SER A 65 5.23 -16.30 27.42
CA SER A 65 5.31 -15.01 26.74
C SER A 65 6.15 -15.10 25.46
N THR A 66 5.93 -14.17 24.52
CA THR A 66 6.73 -14.04 23.30
C THR A 66 7.90 -13.07 23.53
N PRO A 67 9.03 -13.26 22.83
CA PRO A 67 10.27 -12.56 23.14
C PRO A 67 10.38 -11.16 22.51
N GLY A 68 9.44 -10.78 21.64
CA GLY A 68 9.40 -9.45 21.02
C GLY A 68 8.98 -9.43 19.56
N TYR A 69 9.54 -8.50 18.79
CA TYR A 69 9.16 -8.26 17.41
C TYR A 69 10.37 -7.85 16.55
N PHE A 70 10.24 -8.02 15.24
CA PHE A 70 11.22 -7.56 14.27
C PHE A 70 10.84 -6.18 13.71
N THR A 71 11.86 -5.37 13.45
CA THR A 71 11.75 -4.10 12.73
C THR A 71 12.64 -4.12 11.49
N LEU A 72 12.18 -3.50 10.40
CA LEU A 72 12.97 -3.30 9.18
C LEU A 72 12.57 -2.00 8.51
N SER A 73 13.51 -1.24 7.94
CA SER A 73 13.17 -0.03 7.18
C SER A 73 12.33 -0.39 5.94
N ALA A 74 11.25 0.35 5.72
CA ALA A 74 10.41 0.25 4.53
C ALA A 74 10.95 1.08 3.35
N THR A 75 11.98 1.91 3.56
CA THR A 75 12.59 2.77 2.54
C THR A 75 13.96 2.31 2.08
N ASP A 76 14.68 1.55 2.91
CA ASP A 76 16.03 1.06 2.59
C ASP A 76 16.04 -0.46 2.37
N SER A 77 16.17 -0.86 1.11
CA SER A 77 16.24 -2.27 0.73
C SER A 77 17.54 -2.96 1.17
N SER A 78 18.58 -2.20 1.52
CA SER A 78 19.86 -2.73 2.02
C SER A 78 19.86 -2.99 3.52
N ALA A 79 18.94 -2.36 4.26
CA ALA A 79 18.83 -2.51 5.71
C ALA A 79 18.60 -3.97 6.13
N ASN A 80 19.13 -4.31 7.30
CA ASN A 80 18.95 -5.61 7.93
C ASN A 80 17.85 -5.55 8.99
N PRO A 81 17.05 -6.62 9.15
CA PRO A 81 16.06 -6.71 10.23
C PRO A 81 16.74 -6.61 11.59
N LYS A 82 16.12 -5.87 12.52
CA LYS A 82 16.55 -5.75 13.91
C LYS A 82 15.50 -6.42 14.80
N PHE A 83 15.94 -7.34 15.64
CA PHE A 83 15.10 -7.95 16.66
C PHE A 83 15.06 -7.06 17.91
N VAL A 84 13.86 -6.63 18.31
CA VAL A 84 13.64 -5.84 19.53
C VAL A 84 13.11 -6.79 20.61
N LYS A 85 13.89 -6.94 21.68
CA LYS A 85 13.53 -7.79 22.82
C LYS A 85 12.55 -7.07 23.73
N THR A 86 11.28 -7.40 23.59
CA THR A 86 10.22 -6.89 24.45
C THR A 86 9.24 -8.01 24.74
N GLU A 87 9.07 -8.34 26.01
CA GLU A 87 8.15 -9.39 26.40
C GLU A 87 6.70 -9.01 26.07
N MET A 88 6.01 -9.86 25.30
CA MET A 88 4.58 -9.71 25.01
C MET A 88 3.81 -10.95 25.47
N VAL A 89 2.83 -10.73 26.33
CA VAL A 89 2.02 -11.77 26.97
C VAL A 89 0.66 -11.90 26.29
N TYR A 90 0.12 -10.80 25.79
CA TYR A 90 -1.15 -10.72 25.07
C TYR A 90 -0.85 -10.62 23.58
N THR A 91 -1.14 -11.68 22.83
CA THR A 91 -0.88 -11.77 21.39
C THR A 91 -2.03 -12.49 20.68
N PRO A 92 -2.16 -12.35 19.35
CA PRO A 92 -3.16 -13.09 18.56
C PRO A 92 -2.98 -14.60 18.65
N SER A 93 -1.73 -15.07 18.75
CA SER A 93 -1.34 -16.48 18.91
C SER A 93 -1.37 -17.00 20.35
N SER A 94 -1.72 -16.15 21.32
CA SER A 94 -1.92 -16.60 22.71
C SER A 94 -3.26 -17.31 22.85
N TYR A 95 -3.47 -18.02 23.96
CA TYR A 95 -4.69 -18.79 24.19
C TYR A 95 -5.48 -18.29 25.40
N PHE A 96 -6.77 -18.63 25.42
CA PHE A 96 -7.73 -18.25 26.45
C PHE A 96 -7.76 -16.73 26.66
N ASN A 97 -7.76 -16.26 27.92
CA ASN A 97 -7.88 -14.84 28.24
C ASN A 97 -6.62 -14.01 27.88
N LYS A 98 -5.56 -14.66 27.38
CA LYS A 98 -4.38 -13.97 26.82
C LYS A 98 -4.47 -13.80 25.31
N GLU A 99 -5.37 -14.54 24.65
CA GLU A 99 -5.70 -14.30 23.25
C GLU A 99 -6.34 -12.91 23.15
N ILE A 100 -5.78 -12.07 22.30
CA ILE A 100 -6.01 -10.64 22.37
C ILE A 100 -7.41 -10.23 21.92
N GLU A 101 -7.97 -10.87 20.90
CA GLU A 101 -9.31 -10.57 20.43
C GLU A 101 -10.34 -10.96 21.49
N ARG A 102 -10.17 -12.14 22.11
CA ARG A 102 -10.99 -12.59 23.23
C ARG A 102 -10.86 -11.67 24.42
N HIS A 103 -9.65 -11.23 24.77
CA HIS A 103 -9.43 -10.29 25.87
C HIS A 103 -10.15 -8.97 25.62
N ILE A 104 -10.06 -8.42 24.41
CA ILE A 104 -10.78 -7.20 24.00
C ILE A 104 -12.29 -7.41 24.09
N ARG A 105 -12.82 -8.50 23.53
CA ARG A 105 -14.27 -8.82 23.53
C ARG A 105 -14.84 -8.99 24.94
N LEU A 106 -14.07 -9.57 25.87
CA LEU A 106 -14.50 -9.71 27.26
C LEU A 106 -14.57 -8.36 27.99
N GLN A 107 -13.69 -7.42 27.66
CA GLN A 107 -13.68 -6.08 28.26
C GLN A 107 -14.70 -5.14 27.62
N TYR A 108 -15.01 -5.34 26.34
CA TYR A 108 -15.93 -4.49 25.56
C TYR A 108 -16.97 -5.34 24.80
N PRO A 109 -17.89 -6.01 25.51
CA PRO A 109 -18.85 -6.93 24.89
C PRO A 109 -19.85 -6.22 23.96
N ASP A 110 -20.11 -4.93 24.18
CA ASP A 110 -21.08 -4.16 23.41
C ASP A 110 -20.50 -3.57 22.10
N LEU A 111 -19.19 -3.71 21.86
CA LEU A 111 -18.54 -3.17 20.67
C LEU A 111 -18.48 -4.20 19.53
N ILE A 112 -18.59 -3.70 18.29
CA ILE A 112 -18.57 -4.52 17.09
C ILE A 112 -17.16 -4.48 16.48
N PHE A 113 -16.51 -5.65 16.42
CA PHE A 113 -15.15 -5.86 15.90
C PHE A 113 -15.11 -6.75 14.64
N PHE A 114 -16.17 -6.75 13.84
CA PHE A 114 -16.37 -7.72 12.75
C PHE A 114 -15.34 -7.63 11.60
N TYR A 115 -14.74 -6.46 11.37
CA TYR A 115 -13.86 -6.21 10.23
C TYR A 115 -12.55 -5.55 10.68
N GLY A 116 -11.53 -6.37 10.89
CA GLY A 116 -10.19 -5.94 11.29
C GLY A 116 -9.59 -6.90 12.30
N GLY A 117 -8.56 -7.63 11.86
CA GLY A 117 -7.71 -8.40 12.77
C GLY A 117 -6.94 -7.46 13.71
N THR A 118 -6.36 -8.01 14.76
CA THR A 118 -5.48 -7.22 15.62
C THR A 118 -4.16 -6.93 14.92
N GLN A 119 -3.73 -5.67 14.99
CA GLN A 119 -2.48 -5.20 14.38
C GLN A 119 -1.53 -4.74 15.48
N LEU A 120 -0.24 -5.03 15.31
CA LEU A 120 0.80 -4.56 16.23
C LEU A 120 1.28 -3.18 15.79
N GLU A 121 1.16 -2.20 16.68
CA GLU A 121 1.69 -0.85 16.55
C GLU A 121 2.68 -0.56 17.68
N ILE A 122 3.80 0.10 17.39
CA ILE A 122 4.77 0.50 18.41
C ILE A 122 4.77 2.01 18.61
N ASN A 123 4.92 2.46 19.86
CA ASN A 123 5.16 3.88 20.13
C ASN A 123 6.62 4.27 19.84
N ASP A 124 6.93 5.56 19.93
CA ASP A 124 8.28 6.09 19.68
C ASP A 124 9.35 5.53 20.65
N ASP A 125 8.95 5.03 21.83
CA ASP A 125 9.82 4.36 22.81
C ASP A 125 10.06 2.87 22.49
N GLY A 126 9.43 2.32 21.45
CA GLY A 126 9.52 0.90 21.11
C GLY A 126 8.66 -0.03 21.98
N LYS A 127 7.64 0.52 22.64
CA LYS A 127 6.68 -0.25 23.41
C LYS A 127 5.54 -0.77 22.50
N PRO A 128 5.31 -2.09 22.45
CA PRO A 128 4.30 -2.71 21.60
C PRO A 128 2.89 -2.57 22.17
N TYR A 129 1.97 -2.14 21.32
CA TYR A 129 0.54 -2.09 21.56
C TYR A 129 -0.18 -2.81 20.43
N TYR A 130 -1.13 -3.67 20.77
CA TYR A 130 -2.04 -4.19 19.75
C TYR A 130 -3.26 -3.27 19.65
N ILE A 131 -3.69 -3.04 18.42
CA ILE A 131 -4.87 -2.25 18.12
C ILE A 131 -5.92 -3.11 17.44
N GLN A 132 -7.18 -2.81 17.70
CA GLN A 132 -8.31 -3.37 16.97
C GLN A 132 -9.34 -2.28 16.68
N THR A 133 -9.69 -2.09 15.41
CA THR A 133 -10.74 -1.17 14.98
C THR A 133 -12.10 -1.68 15.45
N TYR A 134 -12.90 -0.80 16.04
CA TYR A 134 -14.32 -1.05 16.33
C TYR A 134 -15.19 -0.07 15.56
N GLY A 135 -16.44 -0.46 15.35
CA GLY A 135 -17.35 0.33 14.53
C GLY A 135 -18.80 -0.04 14.73
N ASP A 136 -19.63 0.45 13.81
CA ASP A 136 -21.06 0.21 13.76
C ASP A 136 -21.43 -0.52 12.47
N PHE A 137 -22.36 -1.47 12.57
CA PHE A 137 -22.89 -2.15 11.40
C PHE A 137 -23.97 -1.30 10.73
N ILE A 138 -23.84 -1.13 9.41
CA ILE A 138 -24.85 -0.46 8.59
C ILE A 138 -25.81 -1.53 8.06
N SER A 139 -26.87 -1.79 8.84
CA SER A 139 -27.81 -2.92 8.68
C SER A 139 -28.44 -3.08 7.29
N ALA A 140 -28.67 -1.99 6.56
CA ALA A 140 -29.29 -2.04 5.24
C ALA A 140 -28.28 -2.32 4.09
N ARG A 141 -26.98 -2.26 4.36
CA ARG A 141 -25.94 -2.32 3.32
C ARG A 141 -24.84 -3.31 3.64
N ASN A 142 -24.97 -4.16 4.66
CA ASN A 142 -23.90 -5.03 5.16
C ASN A 142 -22.54 -4.29 5.30
N GLY A 143 -22.59 -3.00 5.58
CA GLY A 143 -21.43 -2.11 5.62
C GLY A 143 -20.89 -1.98 7.04
N PHE A 144 -19.62 -1.62 7.16
CA PHE A 144 -18.97 -1.36 8.45
C PHE A 144 -18.47 0.08 8.48
N LYS A 145 -18.87 0.83 9.51
CA LYS A 145 -18.36 2.18 9.75
C LYS A 145 -17.43 2.16 10.95
N ALA A 146 -16.15 2.43 10.73
CA ALA A 146 -15.19 2.57 11.82
C ALA A 146 -15.55 3.76 12.71
N SER A 147 -15.59 3.53 14.03
CA SER A 147 -15.93 4.53 15.05
C SER A 147 -14.75 4.81 15.99
N GLY A 148 -13.78 3.90 16.09
CA GLY A 148 -12.56 4.10 16.85
C GLY A 148 -11.68 2.86 16.92
N VAL A 149 -10.74 2.86 17.88
CA VAL A 149 -9.85 1.74 18.16
C VAL A 149 -9.81 1.39 19.63
N VAL A 150 -9.66 0.10 19.92
CA VAL A 150 -9.21 -0.38 21.23
C VAL A 150 -7.72 -0.65 21.15
N VAL A 151 -6.97 -0.08 22.09
CA VAL A 151 -5.52 -0.22 22.22
C VAL A 151 -5.25 -1.08 23.44
N VAL A 152 -4.42 -2.10 23.28
CA VAL A 152 -4.04 -3.06 24.32
C VAL A 152 -2.54 -3.07 24.48
N ASP A 153 -2.06 -2.86 25.71
CA ASP A 153 -0.66 -3.04 26.06
C ASP A 153 -0.29 -4.53 25.93
N ALA A 154 0.64 -4.86 25.03
CA ALA A 154 0.96 -6.25 24.71
C ALA A 154 1.59 -7.03 25.90
N LYS A 155 2.13 -6.33 26.90
CA LYS A 155 2.73 -6.94 28.10
C LYS A 155 1.72 -7.07 29.23
N THR A 156 1.00 -5.99 29.55
CA THR A 156 0.14 -5.93 30.74
C THR A 156 -1.31 -6.29 30.45
N GLY A 157 -1.76 -6.24 29.20
CA GLY A 157 -3.16 -6.43 28.82
C GLY A 157 -4.06 -5.25 29.19
N ALA A 158 -3.49 -4.13 29.66
CA ALA A 158 -4.26 -2.93 29.92
C ALA A 158 -4.89 -2.40 28.63
N THR A 159 -6.21 -2.22 28.63
CA THR A 159 -6.96 -1.79 27.46
C THR A 159 -7.41 -0.34 27.60
N LYS A 160 -7.42 0.40 26.49
CA LYS A 160 -8.00 1.74 26.39
C LYS A 160 -8.73 1.88 25.07
N LYS A 161 -9.95 2.44 25.12
CA LYS A 161 -10.76 2.76 23.94
C LYS A 161 -10.55 4.22 23.55
N TYR A 162 -10.37 4.48 22.26
CA TYR A 162 -10.29 5.82 21.68
C TYR A 162 -11.26 5.95 20.51
N ALA A 163 -11.93 7.10 20.42
CA ALA A 163 -12.61 7.51 19.19
C ALA A 163 -11.58 7.93 18.13
N LEU A 164 -11.94 7.89 16.84
CA LEU A 164 -11.02 8.17 15.72
C LEU A 164 -10.30 9.53 15.81
N ASP A 165 -10.95 10.54 16.38
CA ASP A 165 -10.39 11.88 16.57
C ASP A 165 -9.44 11.99 17.77
N GLN A 166 -9.52 11.05 18.72
CA GLN A 166 -8.73 10.98 19.95
C GLN A 166 -7.61 9.94 19.89
N VAL A 167 -7.44 9.26 18.76
CA VAL A 167 -6.39 8.25 18.61
C VAL A 167 -5.01 8.90 18.81
N PRO A 168 -4.14 8.29 19.64
CA PRO A 168 -2.75 8.74 19.80
C PRO A 168 -1.99 8.88 18.48
N ALA A 169 -1.02 9.79 18.43
CA ALA A 169 -0.28 10.10 17.21
C ALA A 169 0.62 8.96 16.70
N PHE A 170 0.98 8.00 17.55
CA PHE A 170 1.82 6.86 17.17
C PHE A 170 1.05 5.75 16.44
N ILE A 171 -0.29 5.83 16.39
CA ILE A 171 -1.14 4.85 15.70
C ILE A 171 -1.48 5.42 14.32
N ASP A 172 -0.89 4.82 13.29
CA ASP A 172 -1.13 5.18 11.89
C ASP A 172 -2.33 4.41 11.33
N GLY A 173 -2.47 3.12 11.66
CA GLY A 173 -3.51 2.22 11.16
C GLY A 173 -4.79 2.18 11.99
N ALA A 174 -5.37 3.32 12.35
CA ALA A 174 -6.57 3.32 13.21
C ALA A 174 -7.79 2.62 12.56
N VAL A 175 -7.91 2.71 11.24
CA VAL A 175 -8.91 2.01 10.44
C VAL A 175 -8.24 0.83 9.76
N SER A 176 -8.73 -0.38 10.05
CA SER A 176 -8.19 -1.62 9.50
C SER A 176 -8.24 -1.65 7.96
N PRO A 177 -7.22 -2.24 7.30
CA PRO A 177 -7.22 -2.49 5.85
C PRO A 177 -8.48 -3.23 5.38
N GLU A 178 -8.97 -4.19 6.17
CA GLU A 178 -10.18 -4.96 5.86
C GLU A 178 -11.44 -4.09 5.85
N ALA A 179 -11.56 -3.15 6.78
CA ALA A 179 -12.67 -2.20 6.80
C ALA A 179 -12.65 -1.28 5.58
N VAL A 180 -11.47 -0.84 5.15
CA VAL A 180 -11.30 -0.01 3.95
C VAL A 180 -11.60 -0.80 2.67
N SER A 181 -11.10 -2.03 2.59
CA SER A 181 -11.38 -2.94 1.47
C SER A 181 -12.87 -3.19 1.30
N LEU A 182 -13.58 -3.42 2.41
CA LEU A 182 -15.03 -3.56 2.42
C LEU A 182 -15.72 -2.28 1.95
N GLN A 183 -15.30 -1.12 2.46
CA GLN A 183 -15.83 0.18 2.04
C GLN A 183 -15.63 0.43 0.54
N ASN A 184 -14.45 0.09 0.00
CA ASN A 184 -14.13 0.23 -1.42
C ASN A 184 -14.95 -0.74 -2.28
N SER A 185 -15.12 -1.99 -1.84
CA SER A 185 -15.99 -2.96 -2.50
C SER A 185 -17.46 -2.52 -2.50
N TYR A 186 -17.94 -1.93 -1.41
CA TYR A 186 -19.29 -1.34 -1.38
C TYR A 186 -19.44 -0.16 -2.32
N PHE A 187 -18.47 0.77 -2.27
CA PHE A 187 -18.47 1.91 -3.16
C PHE A 187 -18.51 1.44 -4.61
N GLY A 188 -17.68 0.47 -4.98
CA GLY A 188 -17.55 -0.02 -6.34
C GLY A 188 -18.75 -0.82 -6.88
N ASN A 189 -19.27 -1.76 -6.08
CA ASN A 189 -20.36 -2.65 -6.50
C ASN A 189 -21.73 -1.94 -6.50
N TYR A 190 -21.94 -0.95 -5.63
CA TYR A 190 -23.27 -0.40 -5.36
C TYR A 190 -23.42 1.09 -5.71
N ILE A 191 -22.62 1.61 -6.65
CA ILE A 191 -22.66 3.03 -7.10
C ILE A 191 -24.10 3.50 -7.40
N HIS A 192 -24.95 2.61 -7.95
CA HIS A 192 -26.38 2.89 -8.22
C HIS A 192 -27.34 1.93 -7.50
N GLY A 193 -26.91 1.33 -6.38
CA GLY A 193 -27.72 0.44 -5.55
C GLY A 193 -27.78 -1.03 -5.99
N PHE A 194 -28.40 -1.87 -5.15
CA PHE A 194 -28.45 -3.33 -5.29
C PHE A 194 -29.04 -3.81 -6.63
N TRP A 195 -30.11 -3.18 -7.10
CA TRP A 195 -30.77 -3.54 -8.36
C TRP A 195 -29.91 -3.25 -9.59
N ASN A 196 -29.11 -2.17 -9.55
CA ASN A 196 -28.15 -1.91 -10.62
C ASN A 196 -26.97 -2.89 -10.59
N SER A 197 -26.45 -3.24 -9.42
CA SER A 197 -25.38 -4.25 -9.29
C SER A 197 -25.79 -5.62 -9.84
N MET A 198 -27.06 -6.01 -9.67
CA MET A 198 -27.56 -7.34 -10.03
C MET A 198 -28.04 -7.43 -11.49
N PHE A 199 -28.71 -6.38 -12.01
CA PHE A 199 -29.40 -6.46 -13.31
C PHE A 199 -28.88 -5.47 -14.35
N GLY A 200 -28.49 -4.26 -13.92
CA GLY A 200 -28.09 -3.18 -14.84
C GLY A 200 -26.60 -3.17 -15.19
N LYS A 201 -25.74 -3.58 -14.23
CA LYS A 201 -24.26 -3.49 -14.26
C LYS A 201 -23.71 -2.19 -14.85
N SER A 202 -24.48 -1.10 -14.80
CA SER A 202 -24.10 0.19 -15.36
C SER A 202 -23.19 0.90 -14.36
N ASP A 203 -22.04 1.40 -14.78
CA ASP A 203 -21.03 2.08 -13.94
C ASP A 203 -20.52 1.32 -12.71
N VAL A 204 -20.63 -0.01 -12.66
CA VAL A 204 -19.99 -0.81 -11.60
C VAL A 204 -18.47 -0.67 -11.75
N LYS A 205 -17.78 -0.45 -10.62
CA LYS A 205 -16.33 -0.27 -10.58
C LYS A 205 -15.77 -1.29 -9.61
N LEU A 206 -15.02 -2.28 -10.08
CA LEU A 206 -14.46 -3.28 -9.17
C LEU A 206 -13.14 -2.74 -8.59
N PRO A 207 -12.97 -2.70 -7.25
CA PRO A 207 -11.65 -2.46 -6.69
C PRO A 207 -10.70 -3.59 -7.15
N SER A 208 -9.45 -3.25 -7.45
CA SER A 208 -8.42 -4.23 -7.75
C SER A 208 -8.08 -5.02 -6.48
N ASP A 209 -7.80 -6.31 -6.64
CA ASP A 209 -7.39 -7.19 -5.53
C ASP A 209 -5.85 -7.26 -5.36
N GLU A 210 -5.12 -6.32 -5.95
CA GLU A 210 -3.65 -6.35 -6.03
C GLU A 210 -2.93 -5.68 -4.84
N GLY A 211 -3.69 -5.17 -3.87
CA GLY A 211 -3.15 -4.54 -2.68
C GLY A 211 -2.40 -5.51 -1.77
N THR A 212 -1.45 -4.98 -0.98
CA THR A 212 -0.56 -5.81 -0.16
C THR A 212 -1.12 -6.17 1.22
N GLU A 213 -2.14 -5.44 1.70
CA GLU A 213 -2.84 -5.70 2.96
C GLU A 213 -4.34 -5.71 2.70
N ALA A 214 -4.99 -6.88 2.78
CA ALA A 214 -6.43 -7.04 2.53
C ALA A 214 -6.96 -6.35 1.25
N ASN A 215 -6.21 -6.44 0.15
CA ASN A 215 -6.52 -5.83 -1.17
C ASN A 215 -6.34 -4.31 -1.23
N VAL A 216 -5.72 -3.69 -0.22
CA VAL A 216 -5.29 -2.28 -0.26
C VAL A 216 -3.77 -2.16 -0.09
N SER A 217 -3.16 -1.16 -0.71
CA SER A 217 -1.73 -0.88 -0.54
C SER A 217 -1.54 0.32 0.39
N PRO A 218 -0.90 0.17 1.57
CA PRO A 218 -0.55 1.31 2.40
C PRO A 218 0.50 2.17 1.69
N VAL A 219 0.19 3.45 1.56
CA VAL A 219 1.03 4.50 0.98
C VAL A 219 1.09 5.67 1.96
N PHE A 220 2.20 6.39 1.97
CA PHE A 220 2.36 7.56 2.84
C PHE A 220 2.40 8.82 1.99
N ASP A 221 1.71 9.86 2.44
CA ASP A 221 1.81 11.17 1.82
C ASP A 221 3.12 11.88 2.23
N SER A 222 3.37 13.07 1.68
CA SER A 222 4.56 13.88 2.02
C SER A 222 4.59 14.36 3.48
N LYS A 223 3.46 14.35 4.18
CA LYS A 223 3.38 14.68 5.61
C LYS A 223 3.62 13.44 6.48
N GLY A 224 3.62 12.26 5.85
CA GLY A 224 3.75 10.95 6.45
C GLY A 224 2.47 10.45 7.09
N ASP A 225 1.32 10.95 6.65
CA ASP A 225 0.02 10.36 6.96
C ASP A 225 -0.18 9.10 6.10
N MET A 226 -0.65 8.01 6.71
CA MET A 226 -0.91 6.76 6.00
C MET A 226 -2.26 6.81 5.28
N TYR A 227 -2.24 6.38 4.03
CA TYR A 227 -3.39 6.20 3.16
C TYR A 227 -3.39 4.78 2.59
N TYR A 228 -4.57 4.24 2.33
CA TYR A 228 -4.76 3.01 1.60
C TYR A 228 -5.10 3.33 0.15
N PHE A 229 -4.27 2.85 -0.76
CA PHE A 229 -4.46 2.96 -2.21
C PHE A 229 -5.19 1.73 -2.75
N THR A 230 -6.20 1.99 -3.59
CA THR A 230 -6.96 0.98 -4.35
C THR A 230 -7.29 1.55 -5.71
N ASP A 231 -6.87 0.90 -6.80
CA ASP A 231 -7.36 1.23 -8.14
C ASP A 231 -8.67 0.50 -8.45
N PHE A 232 -9.44 1.06 -9.37
CA PHE A 232 -10.74 0.53 -9.78
C PHE A 232 -10.75 0.25 -11.28
N THR A 233 -11.20 -0.95 -11.64
CA THR A 233 -11.32 -1.41 -13.03
C THR A 233 -12.79 -1.69 -13.39
N SER A 234 -13.05 -1.88 -14.68
CA SER A 234 -14.37 -2.23 -15.19
C SER A 234 -14.66 -3.72 -14.95
N PRO A 235 -15.90 -4.12 -14.59
CA PRO A 235 -16.29 -5.52 -14.42
C PRO A 235 -16.35 -6.31 -15.73
N LYS A 236 -16.08 -5.68 -16.87
CA LYS A 236 -16.10 -6.32 -18.19
C LYS A 236 -14.81 -7.11 -18.39
N GLU A 237 -14.92 -8.43 -18.49
CA GLU A 237 -13.78 -9.31 -18.79
C GLU A 237 -13.03 -8.84 -20.06
N GLY A 238 -11.70 -8.72 -19.97
CA GLY A 238 -10.82 -8.34 -21.07
C GLY A 238 -10.63 -6.83 -21.28
N VAL A 239 -11.03 -5.98 -20.33
CA VAL A 239 -10.78 -4.53 -20.38
C VAL A 239 -9.77 -4.13 -19.30
N ASP A 240 -8.49 -3.99 -19.67
CA ASP A 240 -7.40 -3.56 -18.76
C ASP A 240 -7.37 -2.01 -18.60
N SER A 241 -8.54 -1.37 -18.46
CA SER A 241 -8.67 0.09 -18.38
C SER A 241 -9.08 0.54 -16.97
N MET A 242 -8.22 1.36 -16.36
CA MET A 242 -8.44 1.98 -15.06
C MET A 242 -9.55 3.04 -15.16
N LEU A 243 -10.58 2.88 -14.35
CA LEU A 243 -11.68 3.86 -14.22
C LEU A 243 -11.33 4.99 -13.23
N GLY A 244 -10.47 4.70 -12.26
CA GLY A 244 -9.98 5.65 -11.27
C GLY A 244 -9.28 4.95 -10.10
N TYR A 245 -8.93 5.70 -9.07
CA TYR A 245 -8.32 5.17 -7.84
C TYR A 245 -8.88 5.88 -6.60
N ALA A 246 -8.96 5.16 -5.48
CA ALA A 246 -9.30 5.72 -4.18
C ALA A 246 -8.05 5.82 -3.30
N LEU A 247 -7.99 6.91 -2.53
CA LEU A 247 -7.09 7.07 -1.39
C LEU A 247 -7.93 7.22 -0.12
N THR A 248 -7.82 6.25 0.78
CA THR A 248 -8.53 6.27 2.07
C THR A 248 -7.55 6.53 3.19
N ASN A 249 -7.75 7.62 3.93
CA ASN A 249 -6.88 7.96 5.06
C ASN A 249 -7.03 6.89 6.16
N ALA A 250 -5.92 6.23 6.53
CA ALA A 250 -5.91 5.10 7.45
C ALA A 250 -6.27 5.48 8.89
N ARG A 251 -6.16 6.76 9.26
CA ARG A 251 -6.49 7.26 10.60
C ARG A 251 -7.95 7.69 10.74
N THR A 252 -8.50 8.33 9.71
CA THR A 252 -9.84 8.93 9.75
C THR A 252 -10.91 8.15 9.00
N GLY A 253 -10.52 7.20 8.14
CA GLY A 253 -11.44 6.44 7.27
C GLY A 253 -12.04 7.27 6.12
N LYS A 254 -11.59 8.52 5.92
CA LYS A 254 -12.07 9.36 4.83
C LYS A 254 -11.45 8.92 3.50
N ALA A 255 -12.30 8.44 2.60
CA ALA A 255 -11.94 8.06 1.23
C ALA A 255 -12.10 9.26 0.27
N THR A 256 -11.13 9.46 -0.61
CA THR A 256 -11.23 10.36 -1.76
C THR A 256 -11.04 9.53 -3.03
N TYR A 257 -12.04 9.57 -3.92
CA TYR A 257 -11.98 8.88 -5.20
C TYR A 257 -11.57 9.86 -6.31
N TYR A 258 -10.58 9.46 -7.09
CA TYR A 258 -10.04 10.22 -8.20
C TYR A 258 -10.34 9.49 -9.51
N THR A 259 -11.06 10.16 -10.41
CA THR A 259 -11.27 9.68 -11.78
C THR A 259 -10.24 10.32 -12.70
N GLY A 260 -9.69 9.52 -13.62
CA GLY A 260 -8.87 10.05 -14.72
C GLY A 260 -9.71 10.89 -15.69
N ASN A 261 -9.04 11.54 -16.64
CA ASN A 261 -9.71 12.18 -17.76
C ASN A 261 -10.40 11.08 -18.60
N LEU A 262 -11.73 11.14 -18.76
CA LEU A 262 -12.53 10.12 -19.48
C LEU A 262 -12.14 9.98 -20.96
N GLU A 263 -11.39 10.93 -21.50
CA GLU A 263 -10.88 10.92 -22.89
C GLU A 263 -9.54 10.16 -23.03
N GLU A 264 -8.82 9.90 -21.94
CA GLU A 264 -7.55 9.17 -21.94
C GLU A 264 -7.72 7.82 -21.24
N SER A 265 -7.55 6.73 -21.98
CA SER A 265 -7.59 5.38 -21.41
C SER A 265 -6.28 5.11 -20.67
N TYR A 266 -6.35 4.98 -19.35
CA TYR A 266 -5.23 4.58 -18.52
C TYR A 266 -5.26 3.08 -18.27
N MET A 267 -4.12 2.44 -18.34
CA MET A 267 -3.93 1.04 -17.96
C MET A 267 -4.08 0.86 -16.45
N ASP A 268 -4.76 -0.20 -16.03
CA ASP A 268 -4.90 -0.57 -14.61
C ASP A 268 -3.66 -1.30 -14.05
N SER A 269 -3.71 -1.59 -12.74
CA SER A 269 -2.62 -2.30 -12.05
C SER A 269 -2.35 -3.69 -12.62
N GLN A 270 -3.38 -4.42 -13.06
CA GLN A 270 -3.24 -5.75 -13.64
C GLN A 270 -2.52 -5.71 -14.99
N GLY A 271 -2.88 -4.76 -15.87
CA GLY A 271 -2.16 -4.52 -17.12
C GLY A 271 -0.67 -4.22 -16.89
N ALA A 272 -0.35 -3.39 -15.89
CA ALA A 272 1.03 -3.09 -15.51
C ALA A 272 1.80 -4.35 -15.06
N LEU A 273 1.16 -5.21 -14.25
CA LEU A 273 1.76 -6.47 -13.78
C LEU A 273 1.98 -7.47 -14.92
N GLN A 274 1.03 -7.58 -15.85
CA GLN A 274 1.17 -8.44 -17.02
C GLN A 274 2.33 -8.02 -17.93
N ILE A 275 2.57 -6.70 -18.10
CA ILE A 275 3.72 -6.20 -18.87
C ILE A 275 5.03 -6.64 -18.23
N ILE A 276 5.12 -6.53 -16.90
CA ILE A 276 6.30 -6.96 -16.14
C ILE A 276 6.51 -8.47 -16.30
N GLU A 277 5.47 -9.27 -16.15
CA GLU A 277 5.55 -10.73 -16.27
C GLU A 277 5.95 -11.16 -17.69
N LYS A 278 5.37 -10.54 -18.74
CA LYS A 278 5.75 -10.77 -20.14
C LYS A 278 7.19 -10.38 -20.42
N ARG A 279 7.67 -9.26 -19.85
CA ARG A 279 9.06 -8.79 -20.00
C ARG A 279 10.08 -9.71 -19.33
N PHE A 280 9.72 -10.38 -18.24
CA PHE A 280 10.63 -11.22 -17.46
C PHE A 280 10.18 -12.68 -17.38
N ILE A 281 9.46 -13.16 -18.41
CA ILE A 281 8.88 -14.50 -18.44
C ILE A 281 9.93 -15.60 -18.25
N GLU A 282 11.09 -15.47 -18.90
CA GLU A 282 12.20 -16.42 -18.81
C GLU A 282 12.79 -16.49 -17.39
N LYS A 283 12.80 -15.36 -16.69
CA LYS A 283 13.35 -15.24 -15.32
C LYS A 283 12.31 -15.58 -14.25
N LYS A 284 11.03 -15.76 -14.63
CA LYS A 284 9.90 -15.97 -13.73
C LYS A 284 9.80 -14.87 -12.65
N TRP A 285 10.13 -13.64 -13.02
CA TRP A 285 10.01 -12.51 -12.12
C TRP A 285 8.60 -11.94 -12.17
N LYS A 286 8.10 -11.47 -11.02
CA LYS A 286 6.74 -10.95 -10.87
C LYS A 286 6.76 -9.58 -10.20
N GLY A 287 5.98 -8.65 -10.75
CA GLY A 287 5.70 -7.38 -10.08
C GLY A 287 4.80 -7.60 -8.87
N ARG A 288 4.95 -6.77 -7.83
CA ARG A 288 4.05 -6.71 -6.67
C ARG A 288 3.88 -5.27 -6.23
N MET A 289 2.79 -4.95 -5.54
CA MET A 289 2.54 -3.60 -5.01
C MET A 289 2.66 -2.50 -6.09
N PRO A 290 1.89 -2.56 -7.18
CA PRO A 290 1.87 -1.49 -8.17
C PRO A 290 1.28 -0.23 -7.54
N ILE A 291 2.03 0.87 -7.54
CA ILE A 291 1.56 2.16 -7.04
C ILE A 291 1.59 3.18 -8.16
N LEU A 292 0.49 3.90 -8.33
CA LEU A 292 0.36 4.96 -9.31
C LEU A 292 0.98 6.26 -8.79
N TYR A 293 1.94 6.80 -9.53
CA TYR A 293 2.54 8.11 -9.27
C TYR A 293 2.43 9.00 -10.49
N ASN A 294 2.36 10.31 -10.27
CA ASN A 294 2.54 11.27 -11.35
C ASN A 294 4.04 11.59 -11.51
N PHE A 295 4.65 11.06 -12.57
CA PHE A 295 6.03 11.37 -12.92
C PHE A 295 6.06 12.32 -14.12
N TYR A 296 6.58 13.54 -13.89
CA TYR A 296 6.77 14.55 -14.92
C TYR A 296 5.48 15.00 -15.64
N GLY A 297 4.33 14.93 -14.97
CA GLY A 297 3.03 15.34 -15.53
C GLY A 297 2.21 14.18 -16.10
N GLU A 298 2.74 12.95 -16.09
CA GLU A 298 2.09 11.76 -16.62
C GLU A 298 1.88 10.72 -15.52
N ALA A 299 0.69 10.11 -15.47
CA ALA A 299 0.39 9.03 -14.54
C ALA A 299 1.17 7.76 -14.93
N SER A 300 1.86 7.13 -13.98
CA SER A 300 2.78 6.03 -14.24
C SER A 300 2.83 5.08 -13.05
N TRP A 301 2.84 3.78 -13.34
CA TRP A 301 2.93 2.72 -12.35
C TRP A 301 4.38 2.49 -11.96
N LEU A 302 4.68 2.60 -10.67
CA LEU A 302 5.93 2.14 -10.08
C LEU A 302 5.67 0.81 -9.38
N THR A 303 6.36 -0.23 -9.82
CA THR A 303 6.17 -1.58 -9.33
C THR A 303 7.51 -2.23 -9.00
N PRO A 304 7.77 -2.64 -7.76
CA PRO A 304 8.90 -3.49 -7.45
C PRO A 304 8.73 -4.89 -8.05
N VAL A 305 9.81 -5.41 -8.63
CA VAL A 305 9.90 -6.70 -9.30
C VAL A 305 10.66 -7.68 -8.42
N LEU A 306 10.00 -8.78 -8.06
CA LEU A 306 10.54 -9.84 -7.23
C LEU A 306 10.86 -11.07 -8.08
N ASP A 307 11.87 -11.83 -7.65
CA ASP A 307 12.09 -13.18 -8.19
C ASP A 307 11.11 -14.22 -7.60
N SER A 308 11.20 -15.45 -8.08
CA SER A 308 10.38 -16.57 -7.61
C SER A 308 10.53 -16.87 -6.11
N ASN A 309 11.64 -16.47 -5.51
CA ASN A 309 11.92 -16.64 -4.09
C ASN A 309 11.48 -15.43 -3.26
N GLY A 310 10.95 -14.38 -3.90
CA GLY A 310 10.53 -13.13 -3.27
C GLY A 310 11.69 -12.18 -2.93
N PHE A 311 12.84 -12.29 -3.60
CA PHE A 311 13.90 -11.28 -3.51
C PHE A 311 13.66 -10.13 -4.49
N LEU A 312 13.86 -8.90 -4.02
CA LEU A 312 13.77 -7.70 -4.84
C LEU A 312 14.92 -7.69 -5.85
N GLN A 313 14.58 -7.63 -7.13
CA GLN A 313 15.53 -7.59 -8.24
C GLN A 313 15.64 -6.18 -8.82
N ASN A 314 14.49 -5.60 -9.19
CA ASN A 314 14.43 -4.29 -9.86
C ASN A 314 13.17 -3.52 -9.47
N TYR A 315 13.16 -2.24 -9.80
CA TYR A 315 11.98 -1.38 -9.84
C TYR A 315 11.63 -1.12 -11.29
N PHE A 316 10.37 -1.36 -11.64
CA PHE A 316 9.83 -1.16 -12.98
C PHE A 316 8.89 0.04 -12.97
N ILE A 317 9.04 0.94 -13.93
CA ILE A 317 8.16 2.08 -14.15
C ILE A 317 7.57 1.96 -15.55
N VAL A 318 6.25 2.03 -15.65
CA VAL A 318 5.53 2.04 -16.93
C VAL A 318 4.49 3.15 -16.94
N SER A 319 4.36 3.87 -18.05
CA SER A 319 3.29 4.85 -18.20
C SER A 319 1.93 4.16 -18.17
N ALA A 320 0.98 4.75 -17.44
CA ALA A 320 -0.39 4.30 -17.47
C ALA A 320 -1.08 4.69 -18.79
N ALA A 321 -0.66 5.77 -19.46
CA ALA A 321 -1.24 6.21 -20.73
C ALA A 321 -0.62 5.50 -21.95
N ASN A 322 0.69 5.21 -21.90
CA ASN A 322 1.40 4.54 -22.98
C ASN A 322 2.25 3.37 -22.46
N PRO A 323 1.72 2.14 -22.50
CA PRO A 323 2.42 0.93 -22.06
C PRO A 323 3.79 0.66 -22.71
N GLU A 324 4.09 1.27 -23.87
CA GLU A 324 5.40 1.14 -24.52
C GLU A 324 6.50 1.93 -23.81
N ILE A 325 6.12 2.98 -23.08
CA ILE A 325 7.05 3.79 -22.29
C ILE A 325 7.26 3.09 -20.95
N ALA A 326 8.28 2.25 -20.90
CA ALA A 326 8.68 1.55 -19.70
C ALA A 326 10.20 1.61 -19.46
N ALA A 327 10.60 1.57 -18.20
CA ALA A 327 11.99 1.50 -17.78
C ALA A 327 12.13 0.71 -16.48
N TYR A 328 13.30 0.11 -16.26
CA TYR A 328 13.60 -0.56 -15.00
C TYR A 328 15.05 -0.34 -14.58
N ALA A 329 15.29 -0.39 -13.27
CA ALA A 329 16.63 -0.35 -12.69
C ALA A 329 16.63 -0.98 -11.29
N SER A 330 17.82 -1.18 -10.72
CA SER A 330 17.96 -1.79 -9.40
C SER A 330 17.52 -0.89 -8.25
N THR A 331 17.49 0.43 -8.44
CA THR A 331 16.99 1.39 -7.42
C THR A 331 15.85 2.26 -7.96
N PRO A 332 14.94 2.76 -7.09
CA PRO A 332 13.82 3.61 -7.53
C PRO A 332 14.29 4.89 -8.23
N ASN A 333 15.37 5.49 -7.72
CA ASN A 333 15.93 6.73 -8.28
C ASN A 333 16.56 6.52 -9.67
N GLU A 334 17.21 5.38 -9.89
CA GLU A 334 17.75 5.04 -11.21
C GLU A 334 16.63 4.69 -12.19
N ALA A 335 15.61 3.96 -11.74
CA ALA A 335 14.44 3.63 -12.56
C ALA A 335 13.75 4.92 -13.02
N LEU A 336 13.60 5.90 -12.12
CA LEU A 336 13.03 7.21 -12.45
C LEU A 336 13.88 8.01 -13.45
N ARG A 337 15.21 7.93 -13.36
CA ARG A 337 16.11 8.58 -14.34
C ARG A 337 16.05 7.90 -15.70
N ALA A 338 16.00 6.57 -15.73
CA ALA A 338 15.84 5.79 -16.95
C ALA A 338 14.47 6.08 -17.60
N TYR A 339 13.41 6.13 -16.80
CA TYR A 339 12.06 6.46 -17.23
C TYR A 339 11.97 7.87 -17.83
N LYS A 340 12.56 8.87 -17.18
CA LYS A 340 12.67 10.23 -17.75
C LYS A 340 13.33 10.25 -19.13
N THR A 341 14.30 9.37 -19.35
CA THR A 341 14.99 9.26 -20.64
C THR A 341 14.11 8.57 -21.68
N ALA A 342 13.39 7.52 -21.29
CA ALA A 342 12.43 6.83 -22.16
C ALA A 342 11.29 7.76 -22.59
N GLN A 343 10.69 8.50 -21.65
CA GLN A 343 9.64 9.48 -21.91
C GLN A 343 10.11 10.57 -22.88
N LYS A 344 11.32 11.11 -22.67
CA LYS A 344 11.91 12.09 -23.61
C LYS A 344 12.11 11.52 -25.00
N LYS A 345 12.55 10.26 -25.14
CA LYS A 345 12.72 9.61 -26.45
C LYS A 345 11.39 9.40 -27.16
N ALA A 346 10.34 9.01 -26.42
CA ALA A 346 8.98 8.86 -26.96
C ALA A 346 8.36 10.21 -27.34
N ALA A 347 8.69 11.29 -26.62
CA ALA A 347 8.24 12.65 -26.91
C ALA A 347 8.98 13.31 -28.10
N VAL A 348 10.08 12.73 -28.60
CA VAL A 348 10.67 13.15 -29.88
C VAL A 348 9.95 12.37 -30.98
N PRO A 349 9.17 13.02 -31.87
CA PRO A 349 8.61 12.35 -33.02
C PRO A 349 9.77 11.76 -33.82
N LEU A 350 9.67 10.49 -34.22
CA LEU A 350 10.56 9.87 -35.20
C LEU A 350 10.47 10.68 -36.49
N THR A 351 11.24 11.75 -36.57
CA THR A 351 11.41 12.51 -37.79
C THR A 351 12.38 11.69 -38.61
N VAL A 352 11.83 10.77 -39.41
CA VAL A 352 12.59 10.08 -40.45
C VAL A 352 13.26 11.19 -41.27
N PRO A 353 14.61 11.29 -41.31
CA PRO A 353 15.23 12.23 -42.20
C PRO A 353 15.00 11.71 -43.61
N LEU A 354 14.06 12.32 -44.34
CA LEU A 354 14.02 12.18 -45.80
C LEU A 354 15.36 12.68 -46.33
N SER A 355 16.23 11.75 -46.68
CA SER A 355 17.49 12.05 -47.34
C SER A 355 17.21 12.53 -48.77
N ARG A 356 17.02 13.83 -48.95
CA ARG A 356 17.32 14.50 -50.22
C ARG A 356 18.08 15.78 -49.97
N LYS A 357 19.40 15.70 -50.16
CA LYS A 357 20.26 16.87 -50.36
C LYS A 357 19.70 17.72 -51.50
N ARG A 358 19.40 19.00 -51.23
CA ARG A 358 19.94 20.14 -52.01
C ARG A 358 19.77 21.46 -51.26
N LYS A 359 20.91 22.13 -51.05
CA LYS A 359 21.10 23.49 -50.51
C LYS A 359 20.33 24.55 -51.34
N LYS A 360 19.74 25.55 -50.66
CA LYS A 360 20.21 26.97 -50.72
C LYS A 360 19.40 27.91 -49.78
N ARG A 361 20.17 28.65 -48.97
CA ARG A 361 20.09 30.08 -48.57
C ARG A 361 18.87 30.67 -47.81
N GLN A 362 19.16 31.00 -46.55
CA GLN A 362 19.18 32.35 -45.93
C GLN A 362 17.89 33.21 -45.84
N GLY A 363 17.48 33.52 -44.60
CA GLY A 363 16.56 34.62 -44.26
C GLY A 363 16.26 34.71 -42.76
N ARG A 364 16.63 35.83 -42.12
CA ARG A 364 16.37 36.19 -40.71
C ARG A 364 14.88 36.44 -40.43
N SER A 365 14.41 36.14 -39.22
CA SER A 365 13.66 37.10 -38.36
C SER A 365 13.48 36.54 -36.94
N ASN A 366 13.56 37.45 -35.97
CA ASN A 366 13.30 37.25 -34.55
C ASN A 366 11.79 37.14 -34.30
N GLU A 367 11.37 36.31 -33.34
CA GLU A 367 10.34 36.73 -32.40
C GLU A 367 10.40 35.94 -31.08
N SER A 368 10.37 36.68 -29.97
CA SER A 368 10.36 36.17 -28.61
C SER A 368 8.91 35.92 -28.15
N THR A 369 8.65 34.80 -27.49
CA THR A 369 7.56 34.75 -26.50
C THR A 369 7.82 33.67 -25.46
N LYS A 370 8.25 34.12 -24.27
CA LYS A 370 8.25 33.35 -23.02
C LYS A 370 6.81 32.99 -22.67
N LYS A 371 6.46 31.70 -22.64
CA LYS A 371 5.27 31.21 -21.90
C LYS A 371 5.70 30.66 -20.55
N ARG A 372 5.09 31.20 -19.49
CA ARG A 372 5.22 30.76 -18.09
C ARG A 372 4.38 29.49 -17.88
N PRO A 373 4.75 28.58 -16.96
CA PRO A 373 3.87 27.51 -16.53
C PRO A 373 2.73 28.09 -15.67
N VAL A 374 1.50 27.79 -16.07
CA VAL A 374 0.26 28.09 -15.33
C VAL A 374 -0.05 26.91 -14.42
N ILE A 375 -0.30 27.19 -13.14
CA ILE A 375 -0.79 26.26 -12.14
C ILE A 375 -2.26 26.00 -12.46
N ILE A 376 -2.65 24.75 -12.73
CA ILE A 376 -4.07 24.38 -12.77
C ILE A 376 -4.47 24.00 -11.35
N GLN A 377 -5.26 24.86 -10.70
CA GLN A 377 -6.02 24.50 -9.51
C GLN A 377 -7.25 23.68 -9.92
N PRO A 378 -7.64 22.65 -9.16
CA PRO A 378 -8.83 21.87 -9.43
C PRO A 378 -10.08 22.59 -8.92
N SER A 379 -11.12 22.64 -9.74
CA SER A 379 -12.49 22.94 -9.32
C SER A 379 -13.13 21.69 -8.69
N PRO A 380 -13.67 21.77 -7.46
CA PRO A 380 -14.45 20.70 -6.89
C PRO A 380 -15.89 20.73 -7.44
N SER A 381 -16.34 19.64 -8.03
CA SER A 381 -17.76 19.39 -8.23
C SER A 381 -18.32 18.73 -6.96
N CYS A 382 -19.32 19.38 -6.36
CA CYS A 382 -20.15 18.91 -5.25
C CYS A 382 -20.84 17.58 -5.50
#